data_AF-A0A4R2RAL4-F1
#
_entry.id   AF-A0A4R2RAL4-F1
#
_cell.length_a   1.000
_cell.length_b   1.000
_cell.length_c   1.000
_cell.angle_alpha   90.00
_cell.angle_beta   90.00
_cell.angle_gamma   90.00
#
_symmetry.space_group_name_H-M   'P 1'
#
loop_
_entity.id
_entity.type
_entity.pdbx_description
1 polymer ?
#
loop_
_entity_poly.entity_id
_entity_poly.type
_entity_poly.pdbx_seq_one_letter_code
_entity_poly.pdbx_strand_id
1 'polypeptide(L)' 'MHDKDMRPPWGRRFWIAAMAVVIVLGIAVPYGVLAGAAPGYAVLLFWGGFGLVVIALVALAVLRWRVAP' A
#
# COMPACT_ATOMS: atom_id res chain seq x y z
N MET A 1 -6.37 32.84 21.63
CA MET A 1 -6.71 31.40 21.53
C MET A 1 -6.35 30.99 20.10
N HIS A 2 -5.20 30.34 19.92
CA HIS A 2 -4.66 29.98 18.60
C HIS A 2 -5.29 28.64 18.20
N ASP A 3 -6.21 28.66 17.24
CA ASP A 3 -6.68 27.45 16.58
C ASP A 3 -5.50 26.86 15.82
N LYS A 4 -4.91 25.83 16.42
CA LYS A 4 -3.90 25.01 15.79
C LYS A 4 -4.54 24.42 14.54
N ASP A 5 -3.97 24.72 13.38
CA ASP A 5 -4.26 24.04 12.12
C ASP A 5 -4.17 22.51 12.33
N MET A 6 -5.29 21.88 12.68
CA MET A 6 -5.44 20.42 12.73
C MET A 6 -5.60 19.87 11.31
N ARG A 7 -4.84 20.38 10.34
CA ARG A 7 -4.69 19.71 9.05
C ARG A 7 -3.70 18.57 9.30
N PRO A 8 -4.14 17.30 9.31
CA PRO A 8 -3.18 16.21 9.43
C PRO A 8 -2.21 16.38 8.27
N PRO A 9 -0.89 16.22 8.49
CA PRO A 9 0.08 16.40 7.43
C PRO A 9 -0.39 15.54 6.27
N TRP A 10 -0.65 16.15 5.11
CA TRP A 10 -1.36 15.51 4.01
C TRP A 10 -0.71 14.17 3.62
N GLY A 11 0.60 14.06 3.84
CA GLY A 11 1.35 12.81 3.74
C GLY A 11 0.81 11.67 4.60
N ARG A 12 0.38 11.88 5.85
CA ARG A 12 -0.13 10.79 6.72
C ARG A 12 -1.45 10.21 6.21
N ARG A 13 -2.40 11.07 5.80
CA ARG A 13 -3.68 10.62 5.22
C ARG A 13 -3.46 9.88 3.91
N PHE A 14 -2.55 10.38 3.07
CA PHE A 14 -2.15 9.71 1.83
C PHE A 14 -1.53 8.34 2.10
N TRP A 15 -0.62 8.22 3.06
CA TRP A 15 0.00 6.95 3.42
C TRP A 15 -1.00 5.92 3.92
N ILE A 16 -1.95 6.34 4.77
CA ILE A 16 -3.02 5.47 5.25
C ILE A 16 -3.92 5.02 4.09
N ALA A 17 -4.28 5.93 3.19
CA ALA A 17 -5.08 5.59 2.02
C ALA A 17 -4.34 4.62 1.08
N ALA A 18 -3.05 4.84 0.83
CA ALA A 18 -2.24 3.94 0.02
C ALA A 18 -2.16 2.52 0.64
N MET A 19 -1.92 2.43 1.95
CA MET A 19 -1.94 1.15 2.67
C MET A 19 -3.31 0.46 2.59
N ALA A 20 -4.40 1.21 2.80
CA ALA A 20 -5.75 0.67 2.72
C ALA A 20 -6.04 0.11 1.32
N VAL A 21 -5.67 0.83 0.26
CA VAL A 21 -5.82 0.37 -1.13
C VAL A 21 -5.02 -0.90 -1.37
N VAL A 22 -3.75 -0.95 -0.94
CA VAL A 22 -2.90 -2.15 -1.11
C VAL A 22 -3.50 -3.34 -0.37
N ILE A 23 -3.96 -3.17 0.87
CA ILE A 23 -4.61 -4.25 1.64
C ILE A 23 -5.87 -4.74 0.91
N VAL A 24 -6.74 -3.83 0.47
CA VAL A 24 -7.97 -4.18 -0.26
C VAL A 24 -7.64 -4.94 -1.54
N LEU A 25 -6.65 -4.49 -2.31
CA LEU A 25 -6.22 -5.18 -3.54
C LEU A 25 -5.62 -6.57 -3.25
N GLY A 26 -4.82 -6.69 -2.19
CA GLY A 26 -4.23 -7.96 -1.76
C GLY A 26 -5.26 -9.01 -1.33
N ILE A 27 -6.49 -8.59 -1.02
CA ILE A 27 -7.62 -9.48 -0.70
C ILE A 27 -8.52 -9.66 -1.92
N ALA A 28 -9.01 -8.57 -2.50
CA ALA A 28 -10.05 -8.60 -3.53
C ALA A 28 -9.58 -9.24 -4.84
N VAL A 29 -8.32 -9.05 -5.23
CA VAL A 29 -7.82 -9.59 -6.51
C VAL A 29 -7.60 -11.10 -6.43
N PRO A 30 -6.84 -11.67 -5.49
CA PRO A 30 -6.59 -13.12 -5.48
C PRO A 30 -7.84 -13.93 -5.09
N TYR A 31 -8.67 -13.41 -4.18
CA TYR A 31 -9.85 -14.12 -3.68
C TYR A 31 -11.15 -13.71 -4.37
N GLY A 32 -11.09 -12.79 -5.35
CA GLY A 32 -12.22 -12.38 -6.17
C GLY A 32 -11.93 -12.58 -7.65
N VAL A 33 -11.14 -11.68 -8.25
CA VAL A 33 -10.90 -11.68 -9.70
C VAL A 33 -10.17 -12.94 -10.18
N LEU A 34 -9.20 -13.42 -9.39
CA LEU A 34 -8.45 -14.64 -9.68
C LEU A 34 -9.05 -15.86 -8.95
N ALA A 35 -10.21 -15.72 -8.30
CA ALA A 35 -10.85 -16.82 -7.61
C ALA A 35 -11.24 -17.91 -8.61
N GLY A 36 -10.82 -19.15 -8.34
CA GLY A 36 -11.08 -20.29 -9.23
C GLY A 36 -10.20 -20.32 -10.48
N ALA A 37 -9.30 -19.36 -10.68
CA ALA A 37 -8.26 -19.50 -11.70
C ALA A 37 -7.33 -20.67 -11.33
N ALA A 38 -7.03 -21.54 -12.29
CA ALA A 38 -5.99 -22.55 -12.10
C ALA A 38 -4.67 -21.86 -11.74
N PRO A 39 -3.84 -22.44 -10.83
CA PRO A 39 -2.53 -21.91 -10.53
C PRO A 39 -1.74 -21.70 -11.82
N GLY A 40 -1.33 -20.46 -12.08
CA GLY A 40 -0.75 -20.08 -13.37
C GLY A 40 -0.09 -18.72 -13.34
N TYR A 41 0.41 -18.28 -14.50
CA TYR A 41 1.21 -17.06 -14.63
C TYR A 41 0.50 -15.81 -14.10
N ALA A 42 -0.82 -15.71 -14.20
CA ALA A 42 -1.58 -14.58 -13.66
C ALA A 42 -1.44 -14.45 -12.13
N VAL A 43 -1.51 -15.57 -11.41
CA VAL A 43 -1.35 -15.61 -9.94
C VAL A 43 0.10 -15.27 -9.56
N LEU A 44 1.08 -15.82 -10.29
CA LEU A 44 2.49 -15.53 -10.09
C LEU A 44 2.81 -14.04 -10.30
N LEU A 45 2.35 -13.47 -11.42
CA LEU A 45 2.58 -12.07 -11.76
C LEU A 45 1.88 -11.13 -10.77
N PHE A 46 0.66 -11.48 -10.33
CA PHE A 46 -0.03 -10.69 -9.31
C PHE A 46 0.77 -10.64 -8.01
N TRP A 47 1.16 -11.80 -7.46
CA TRP A 47 1.90 -11.83 -6.19
C TRP A 47 3.30 -11.22 -6.31
N GLY A 48 3.97 -11.44 -7.45
CA GLY A 48 5.26 -10.82 -7.74
C GLY A 48 5.16 -9.29 -7.79
N GLY A 49 4.21 -8.75 -8.55
CA GLY A 49 3.98 -7.31 -8.63
C GLY A 49 3.51 -6.71 -7.29
N PHE A 50 2.62 -7.39 -6.59
CA PHE A 50 2.13 -6.98 -5.28
C PHE A 50 3.26 -6.89 -4.26
N GLY A 51 4.13 -7.90 -4.21
CA GLY A 51 5.31 -7.90 -3.35
C GLY A 51 6.24 -6.72 -3.65
N LEU A 52 6.48 -6.40 -4.93
CA LEU A 52 7.29 -5.24 -5.33
C LEU A 52 6.68 -3.91 -4.85
N VAL A 53 5.35 -3.76 -4.95
CA VAL A 53 4.64 -2.58 -4.43
C VAL A 53 4.83 -2.45 -2.91
N VAL A 54 4.69 -3.55 -2.16
CA VAL A 54 4.91 -3.56 -0.70
C VAL A 54 6.34 -3.18 -0.36
N ILE A 55 7.33 -3.77 -1.05
CA ILE A 55 8.75 -3.46 -0.86
C ILE A 55 9.01 -1.97 -1.10
N ALA A 56 8.49 -1.40 -2.19
CA ALA A 56 8.65 0.01 -2.50
C ALA A 56 8.05 0.91 -1.41
N LEU A 57 6.84 0.58 -0.91
CA LEU A 57 6.19 1.34 0.16
C LEU A 57 6.98 1.28 1.47
N VAL A 58 7.52 0.12 1.83
CA VAL A 58 8.40 -0.04 2.99
C VAL A 58 9.68 0.77 2.82
N ALA A 59 10.35 0.67 1.66
CA ALA A 59 11.57 1.42 1.39
C ALA A 59 11.34 2.94 1.48
N LEU A 60 10.24 3.44 0.90
CA LEU A 60 9.84 4.84 0.98
C LEU A 60 9.52 5.28 2.40
N ALA A 61 8.85 4.43 3.19
CA ALA A 61 8.57 4.71 4.60
C ALA A 61 9.86 4.81 5.42
N VAL A 62 10.78 3.86 5.23
CA VAL A 62 12.10 3.86 5.90
C VAL A 62 12.91 5.09 5.49
N LEU A 63 12.97 5.43 4.19
CA LEU A 63 13.65 6.62 3.71
C LEU A 63 13.07 7.87 4.37
N ARG A 64 11.73 8.01 4.41
CA ARG A 64 11.06 9.14 5.08
C ARG A 64 11.45 9.24 6.56
N TRP A 65 11.60 8.12 7.27
CA TRP A 65 12.01 8.12 8.68
C TRP A 65 13.48 8.53 8.86
N ARG A 66 14.34 8.26 7.87
CA ARG A 66 15.75 8.70 7.92
C ARG A 66 15.95 10.19 7.64
N VAL A 67 15.03 10.83 6.92
CA VAL A 67 15.09 12.27 6.60
C VAL A 67 14.32 13.13 7.61
N ALA A 68 13.49 12.53 8.46
CA ALA A 68 12.83 13.25 9.55
C ALA A 68 13.85 13.57 10.66
N PRO A 69 14.03 14.85 11.05
CA PRO A 69 14.94 15.26 12.12
C PRO A 69 14.50 14.77 13.50
#